data_AF-A0A968Z0S8-F1
#
_entry.id   AF-A0A968Z0S8-F1
#
_cell.length_a   1.000
_cell.length_b   1.000
_cell.length_c   1.000
_cell.angle_alpha   90.00
_cell.angle_beta   90.00
_cell.angle_gamma   90.00
#
_symmetry.space_group_name_H-M   'P 1'
#
loop_
_entity.id
_entity.type
_entity.pdbx_description
1 polymer ?
#
loop_
_entity_poly.entity_id
_entity_poly.type
_entity_poly.pdbx_seq_one_letter_code
_entity_poly.pdbx_strand_id
1 'polypeptide(L)'
;MRAAIDGYSQAIVLVKDYAKAYYNRGLAHIEIQEPRLGVRDLQSASRLFRKQNNISAYRRTRATLAELSNLDGVDADPVSFLLGTVKAALILLPKVLVNPGAELLASFSLLNPLQTSLTGLFFAIFALGCAELSLLMNWLPGLTLSAPHLAVLGFVWFAGLWMSSAIARSTFGSRENWSSDVFLAGAALLPVGAGSLLSNLSVWLGPIFLIVLAVFTLNFKLLTLYNGCTQLHNLSEQSAAIAVPTMLLISGGLVAFAQQAWLH
;
A
#
# COMPACT_ATOMS: atom_id res chain seq x y z
N MET A 1 11.31 -4.76 -35.19
CA MET A 1 10.55 -4.50 -33.94
C MET A 1 9.10 -4.97 -33.99
N ARG A 2 8.28 -4.61 -34.99
CA ARG A 2 6.89 -5.13 -35.09
C ARG A 2 6.79 -6.67 -35.16
N ALA A 3 7.62 -7.32 -35.98
CA ALA A 3 7.67 -8.79 -36.02
C ALA A 3 8.05 -9.45 -34.67
N ALA A 4 8.82 -8.75 -33.82
CA ALA A 4 9.15 -9.24 -32.48
C ALA A 4 7.93 -9.15 -31.55
N ILE A 5 7.14 -8.09 -31.64
CA ILE A 5 5.88 -7.93 -30.89
C ILE A 5 4.91 -9.06 -31.24
N ASP A 6 4.77 -9.39 -32.53
CA ASP A 6 3.90 -10.48 -32.98
C ASP A 6 4.38 -11.83 -32.45
N GLY A 7 5.69 -12.11 -32.56
CA GLY A 7 6.30 -13.33 -32.04
C GLY A 7 6.11 -13.49 -30.52
N TYR A 8 6.32 -12.43 -29.74
CA TYR A 8 6.08 -12.48 -28.30
C TYR A 8 4.59 -12.55 -27.95
N SER A 9 3.72 -11.95 -28.75
CA SER A 9 2.27 -12.06 -28.56
C SER A 9 1.78 -13.49 -28.75
N GLN A 10 2.28 -14.20 -29.78
CA GLN A 10 2.01 -15.62 -29.95
C GLN A 10 2.55 -16.45 -28.77
N ALA A 11 3.77 -16.17 -28.31
CA ALA A 11 4.36 -16.86 -27.16
C ALA A 11 3.53 -16.68 -25.88
N ILE A 12 2.96 -15.50 -25.65
CA ILE A 12 2.08 -15.19 -24.51
C ILE A 12 0.74 -15.94 -24.62
N VAL A 13 0.20 -16.11 -25.84
CA VAL A 13 -1.02 -16.90 -26.06
C VAL A 13 -0.78 -18.36 -25.71
N LEU A 14 0.38 -18.92 -26.09
CA LEU A 14 0.74 -20.31 -25.81
C LEU A 14 1.08 -20.55 -24.34
N VAL A 15 1.83 -19.63 -23.73
CA VAL A 15 2.29 -19.73 -22.34
C VAL A 15 2.02 -18.41 -21.62
N LYS A 16 0.85 -18.33 -20.97
CA LYS A 16 0.40 -17.12 -20.25
C LYS A 16 1.34 -16.66 -19.14
N ASP A 17 2.13 -17.55 -18.57
CA ASP A 17 3.07 -17.24 -17.49
C ASP A 17 4.50 -16.96 -18.01
N TYR A 18 4.69 -16.74 -19.32
CA TYR A 18 6.03 -16.56 -19.89
C TYR A 18 6.60 -15.15 -19.66
N ALA A 19 7.16 -14.94 -18.48
CA ALA A 19 7.72 -13.65 -18.02
C ALA A 19 8.67 -12.96 -19.03
N LYS A 20 9.54 -13.73 -19.69
CA LYS A 20 10.49 -13.18 -20.68
C LYS A 20 9.80 -12.66 -21.93
N ALA A 21 8.71 -13.28 -22.39
CA ALA A 21 7.96 -12.78 -23.54
C ALA A 21 7.31 -11.43 -23.24
N TYR A 22 6.72 -11.26 -22.05
CA TYR A 22 6.24 -9.96 -21.61
C TYR A 22 7.38 -8.93 -21.51
N TYR A 23 8.53 -9.31 -20.94
CA TYR A 23 9.66 -8.39 -20.82
C TYR A 23 10.15 -7.89 -22.19
N ASN A 24 10.37 -8.83 -23.11
CA ASN A 24 10.90 -8.50 -24.42
C ASN A 24 9.86 -7.80 -25.32
N ARG A 25 8.57 -8.14 -25.21
CA ARG A 25 7.50 -7.39 -25.89
C ARG A 25 7.40 -5.97 -25.37
N GLY A 26 7.57 -5.80 -24.06
CA GLY A 26 7.59 -4.49 -23.43
C GLY A 26 8.71 -3.59 -23.96
N LEU A 27 9.93 -4.14 -24.06
CA LEU A 27 11.08 -3.44 -24.68
C LEU A 27 10.82 -3.12 -26.16
N ALA A 28 10.25 -4.06 -26.92
CA ALA A 28 9.93 -3.84 -28.32
C ALA A 28 8.91 -2.72 -28.52
N HIS A 29 7.91 -2.59 -27.64
CA HIS A 29 6.95 -1.47 -27.65
C HIS A 29 7.61 -0.13 -27.35
N ILE A 30 8.54 -0.07 -26.40
CA ILE A 30 9.30 1.15 -26.08
C ILE A 30 10.09 1.62 -27.30
N GLU A 31 10.75 0.67 -27.98
CA GLU A 31 11.59 0.96 -29.14
C GLU A 31 10.79 1.47 -30.35
N ILE A 32 9.51 1.10 -30.47
CA ILE A 32 8.60 1.63 -31.51
C ILE A 32 7.82 2.87 -31.06
N GLN A 33 8.26 3.53 -29.98
CA GLN A 33 7.64 4.73 -29.41
C GLN A 33 6.19 4.50 -28.91
N GLU A 34 5.88 3.30 -28.43
CA GLU A 34 4.64 2.95 -27.74
C GLU A 34 4.87 2.65 -26.25
N PRO A 35 5.42 3.60 -25.45
CA PRO A 35 5.87 3.35 -24.09
C PRO A 35 4.75 2.89 -23.15
N ARG A 36 3.51 3.33 -23.38
CA ARG A 36 2.34 2.90 -22.58
C ARG A 36 2.08 1.39 -22.66
N LEU A 37 2.18 0.82 -23.85
CA LEU A 37 2.04 -0.64 -24.05
C LEU A 37 3.26 -1.36 -23.48
N GLY A 38 4.45 -0.77 -23.66
CA GLY A 38 5.69 -1.28 -23.11
C GLY A 38 5.69 -1.40 -21.58
N VAL A 39 5.28 -0.34 -20.88
CA VAL A 39 5.17 -0.30 -19.42
C VAL A 39 4.21 -1.37 -18.90
N ARG A 40 3.05 -1.56 -19.54
CA ARG A 40 2.06 -2.57 -19.14
C ARG A 40 2.63 -3.99 -19.23
N ASP A 41 3.39 -4.27 -20.28
CA ASP A 41 4.05 -5.55 -20.47
C ASP A 41 5.19 -5.77 -19.49
N LEU A 42 6.04 -4.76 -19.25
CA LEU A 42 7.10 -4.81 -18.24
C LEU A 42 6.53 -5.01 -16.82
N GLN A 43 5.40 -4.38 -16.48
CA GLN A 43 4.71 -4.62 -15.20
C GLN A 43 4.28 -6.09 -15.07
N SER A 44 3.74 -6.68 -16.14
CA SER A 44 3.33 -8.09 -16.17
C SER A 44 4.54 -9.01 -16.03
N ALA A 45 5.64 -8.72 -16.73
CA ALA A 45 6.90 -9.44 -16.62
C ALA A 45 7.46 -9.42 -15.19
N SER A 46 7.44 -8.26 -14.52
CA SER A 46 7.94 -8.13 -13.15
C SER A 46 7.18 -9.04 -12.17
N ARG A 47 5.84 -9.09 -12.25
CA ARG A 47 5.01 -9.98 -11.42
C ARG A 47 5.34 -11.45 -11.66
N LEU A 48 5.47 -11.85 -12.93
CA LEU A 48 5.78 -13.24 -13.30
C LEU A 48 7.19 -13.66 -12.89
N PHE A 49 8.20 -12.81 -13.09
CA PHE A 49 9.57 -13.11 -12.65
C PHE A 49 9.65 -13.32 -11.15
N ARG A 50 8.91 -12.54 -10.37
CA ARG A 50 8.85 -12.71 -8.92
C ARG A 50 8.13 -13.99 -8.51
N LYS A 51 7.00 -14.33 -9.15
CA LYS A 51 6.29 -15.62 -8.97
C LYS A 51 7.20 -16.82 -9.28
N GLN A 52 8.09 -16.68 -10.26
CA GLN A 52 9.07 -17.69 -10.65
C GLN A 52 10.32 -17.71 -9.76
N ASN A 53 10.35 -16.96 -8.67
CA ASN A 53 11.51 -16.77 -7.79
C ASN A 53 12.77 -16.24 -8.53
N ASN A 54 12.58 -15.60 -9.69
CA ASN A 54 13.65 -15.01 -10.48
C ASN A 54 13.88 -13.55 -10.08
N ILE A 55 14.42 -13.36 -8.88
CA ILE A 55 14.61 -12.05 -8.26
C ILE A 55 15.56 -11.14 -9.08
N SER A 56 16.53 -11.73 -9.79
CA SER A 56 17.46 -11.02 -10.66
C SER A 56 16.73 -10.35 -11.83
N ALA A 57 15.86 -11.09 -12.51
CA ALA A 57 15.07 -10.56 -13.62
C ALA A 57 14.02 -9.56 -13.12
N TYR A 58 13.36 -9.84 -12.00
CA TYR A 58 12.43 -8.91 -11.34
C TYR A 58 13.08 -7.54 -11.08
N ARG A 59 14.27 -7.53 -10.46
CA ARG A 59 15.01 -6.29 -10.16
C ARG A 59 15.36 -5.50 -11.41
N ARG A 60 15.85 -6.19 -12.46
CA ARG A 60 16.14 -5.53 -13.75
C ARG A 60 14.90 -4.91 -14.37
N THR A 61 13.78 -5.64 -14.42
CA THR A 61 12.54 -5.12 -14.99
C THR A 61 12.00 -3.92 -14.22
N ARG A 62 12.11 -3.91 -12.88
CA ARG A 62 11.73 -2.76 -12.06
C ARG A 62 12.64 -1.55 -12.27
N ALA A 63 13.95 -1.76 -12.46
CA ALA A 63 14.88 -0.70 -12.80
C ALA A 63 14.52 -0.04 -14.15
N THR A 64 14.24 -0.85 -15.17
CA THR A 64 13.78 -0.35 -16.48
C THR A 64 12.48 0.44 -16.37
N LEU A 65 11.51 -0.05 -15.60
CA LEU A 65 10.25 0.68 -15.37
C LEU A 65 10.48 2.04 -14.69
N ALA A 66 11.39 2.10 -13.71
CA ALA A 66 11.73 3.35 -13.04
C ALA A 66 12.42 4.34 -13.99
N GLU A 67 13.31 3.86 -14.84
CA GLU A 67 13.97 4.68 -15.87
C GLU A 67 12.96 5.24 -16.87
N LEU A 68 12.05 4.42 -17.38
CA LEU A 68 10.98 4.87 -18.28
C LEU A 68 10.04 5.89 -17.62
N SER A 69 9.73 5.70 -16.34
CA SER A 69 8.91 6.66 -15.60
C SER A 69 9.59 8.02 -15.45
N ASN A 70 10.92 8.07 -15.47
CA ASN A 70 11.68 9.32 -15.45
C ASN A 70 11.80 9.93 -16.86
N LEU A 71 11.83 9.11 -17.92
CA LEU A 71 11.90 9.55 -19.31
C LEU A 71 10.58 10.15 -19.83
N ASP A 72 9.44 9.63 -19.37
CA ASP A 72 8.11 10.24 -19.61
C ASP A 72 7.89 11.54 -18.80
N GLY A 73 8.89 11.97 -18.03
CA GLY A 73 8.82 13.02 -17.01
C GLY A 73 9.05 14.45 -17.47
N VAL A 74 8.97 14.80 -18.77
CA VAL A 74 9.17 16.19 -19.22
C VAL A 74 7.88 16.94 -19.57
N ASP A 75 6.71 16.29 -19.70
CA ASP A 75 5.43 17.00 -19.94
C ASP A 75 4.23 16.37 -19.20
N ALA A 76 4.38 16.00 -17.92
CA ALA A 76 3.25 15.60 -17.09
C ALA A 76 2.81 16.77 -16.21
N ASP A 77 1.74 17.47 -16.61
CA ASP A 77 1.10 18.50 -15.78
C ASP A 77 0.93 17.97 -14.34
N PRO A 78 1.34 18.73 -13.30
CA PRO A 78 1.25 18.29 -11.90
C PRO A 78 -0.16 17.81 -11.52
N VAL A 79 -1.18 18.44 -12.09
CA VAL A 79 -2.59 18.08 -11.91
C VAL A 79 -2.89 16.70 -12.50
N SER A 80 -2.39 16.37 -13.69
CA SER A 80 -2.62 15.07 -14.33
C SER A 80 -1.96 13.92 -13.56
N PHE A 81 -0.78 14.18 -13.00
CA PHE A 81 -0.05 13.25 -12.14
C PHE A 81 -0.80 12.99 -10.83
N LEU A 82 -1.25 14.06 -10.16
CA LEU A 82 -2.07 13.95 -8.95
C LEU A 82 -3.39 13.22 -9.23
N LEU A 83 -4.09 13.57 -10.31
CA LEU A 83 -5.35 12.93 -10.69
C LEU A 83 -5.16 11.44 -10.99
N GLY A 84 -4.07 11.09 -11.67
CA GLY A 84 -3.69 9.70 -11.91
C GLY A 84 -3.44 8.93 -10.61
N THR A 85 -2.76 9.56 -9.65
CA THR A 85 -2.49 8.98 -8.33
C THR A 85 -3.77 8.77 -7.53
N VAL A 86 -4.67 9.76 -7.50
CA VAL A 86 -5.98 9.65 -6.83
C VAL A 86 -6.83 8.56 -7.47
N LYS A 87 -6.89 8.50 -8.81
CA LYS A 87 -7.59 7.43 -9.52
C LYS A 87 -7.03 6.06 -9.17
N ALA A 88 -5.70 5.91 -9.15
CA ALA A 88 -5.07 4.66 -8.75
C ALA A 88 -5.44 4.30 -7.30
N ALA A 89 -5.31 5.24 -6.37
CA ALA A 89 -5.68 5.03 -4.97
C ALA A 89 -7.15 4.59 -4.82
N LEU A 90 -8.09 5.23 -5.52
CA LEU A 90 -9.51 4.85 -5.51
C LEU A 90 -9.77 3.45 -6.06
N ILE A 91 -9.06 3.04 -7.11
CA ILE A 91 -9.17 1.68 -7.66
C ILE A 91 -8.61 0.63 -6.70
N LEU A 92 -7.54 0.99 -5.97
CA LEU A 92 -6.84 0.08 -5.06
C LEU A 92 -7.51 -0.03 -3.69
N LEU A 93 -8.15 1.04 -3.22
CA LEU A 93 -8.79 1.13 -1.91
C LEU A 93 -9.73 -0.06 -1.59
N PRO A 94 -10.73 -0.40 -2.43
CA PRO A 94 -11.61 -1.53 -2.13
C PRO A 94 -10.88 -2.88 -2.21
N LYS A 95 -9.87 -3.00 -3.08
CA LYS A 95 -9.09 -4.24 -3.23
C LYS A 95 -8.24 -4.53 -1.99
N VAL A 96 -7.57 -3.50 -1.49
CA VAL A 96 -6.73 -3.58 -0.29
C VAL A 96 -7.59 -3.82 0.96
N LEU A 97 -8.77 -3.22 1.06
CA LEU A 97 -9.70 -3.47 2.16
C LEU A 97 -10.22 -4.92 2.20
N VAL A 98 -10.54 -5.50 1.04
CA VAL A 98 -11.12 -6.85 0.97
C VAL A 98 -10.04 -7.93 1.09
N ASN A 99 -8.89 -7.76 0.44
CA ASN A 99 -7.82 -8.75 0.44
C ASN A 99 -6.45 -8.07 0.52
N PRO A 100 -6.04 -7.59 1.70
CA PRO A 100 -4.77 -6.91 1.86
C PRO A 100 -3.58 -7.83 1.55
N GLY A 101 -3.71 -9.15 1.63
CA GLY A 101 -2.58 -10.06 1.41
C GLY A 101 -2.15 -10.19 -0.05
N ALA A 102 -3.08 -10.50 -0.94
CA ALA A 102 -2.74 -10.69 -2.36
C ALA A 102 -2.60 -9.35 -3.11
N GLU A 103 -3.41 -8.36 -2.74
CA GLU A 103 -3.51 -7.11 -3.49
C GLU A 103 -2.48 -6.06 -3.07
N LEU A 104 -1.91 -6.10 -1.85
CA LEU A 104 -0.88 -5.11 -1.43
C LEU A 104 0.27 -5.05 -2.43
N LEU A 105 0.79 -6.22 -2.77
CA LEU A 105 1.95 -6.35 -3.62
C LEU A 105 1.59 -6.05 -5.08
N ALA A 106 0.45 -6.56 -5.55
CA ALA A 106 -0.02 -6.29 -6.90
C ALA A 106 -0.16 -4.77 -7.10
N SER A 107 -0.75 -4.08 -6.14
CA SER A 107 -0.91 -2.63 -6.10
C SER A 107 0.43 -1.90 -6.10
N PHE A 108 1.35 -2.29 -5.22
CA PHE A 108 2.69 -1.70 -5.14
C PHE A 108 3.47 -1.85 -6.46
N SER A 109 3.33 -2.99 -7.14
CA SER A 109 4.02 -3.28 -8.40
C SER A 109 3.57 -2.40 -9.58
N LEU A 110 2.36 -1.84 -9.51
CA LEU A 110 1.77 -1.00 -10.55
C LEU A 110 2.18 0.47 -10.44
N LEU A 111 2.72 0.88 -9.29
CA LEU A 111 2.98 2.27 -8.96
C LEU A 111 4.48 2.60 -8.99
N ASN A 112 4.77 3.84 -9.38
CA ASN A 112 6.10 4.44 -9.26
C ASN A 112 6.37 4.82 -7.78
N PRO A 113 7.64 4.90 -7.33
CA PRO A 113 7.94 5.15 -5.92
C PRO A 113 7.22 6.37 -5.32
N LEU A 114 7.15 7.49 -6.04
CA LEU A 114 6.43 8.69 -5.58
C LEU A 114 4.91 8.46 -5.52
N GLN A 115 4.32 7.84 -6.54
CA GLN A 115 2.89 7.50 -6.56
C GLN A 115 2.52 6.52 -5.44
N THR A 116 3.40 5.58 -5.12
CA THR A 116 3.25 4.64 -4.01
C THR A 116 3.17 5.37 -2.68
N SER A 117 4.11 6.29 -2.40
CA SER A 117 4.09 7.12 -1.19
C SER A 117 2.80 7.93 -1.10
N LEU A 118 2.43 8.61 -2.19
CA LEU A 118 1.23 9.43 -2.24
C LEU A 118 -0.05 8.61 -2.08
N THR A 119 -0.09 7.38 -2.62
CA THR A 119 -1.22 6.44 -2.43
C THR A 119 -1.32 6.02 -0.96
N GLY A 120 -0.20 5.75 -0.30
CA GLY A 120 -0.16 5.48 1.14
C GLY A 120 -0.70 6.64 1.97
N LEU A 121 -0.27 7.85 1.64
CA LEU A 121 -0.72 9.08 2.30
C LEU A 121 -2.23 9.30 2.08
N PHE A 122 -2.72 9.06 0.86
CA PHE A 122 -4.15 9.08 0.56
C PHE A 122 -4.93 8.07 1.40
N PHE A 123 -4.44 6.83 1.55
CA PHE A 123 -5.08 5.83 2.40
C PHE A 123 -5.13 6.24 3.88
N ALA A 124 -4.05 6.85 4.39
CA ALA A 124 -4.01 7.37 5.74
C ALA A 124 -5.04 8.50 5.95
N ILE A 125 -5.07 9.49 5.04
CA ILE A 125 -6.04 10.60 5.08
C ILE A 125 -7.48 10.07 4.99
N PHE A 126 -7.75 9.14 4.08
CA PHE A 126 -9.06 8.51 3.95
C PHE A 126 -9.47 7.80 5.24
N ALA A 127 -8.57 7.02 5.85
CA ALA A 127 -8.84 6.33 7.10
C ALA A 127 -9.11 7.30 8.27
N LEU A 128 -8.33 8.39 8.38
CA LEU A 128 -8.58 9.46 9.36
C LEU A 128 -9.93 10.14 9.13
N GLY A 129 -10.24 10.51 7.88
CA GLY A 129 -11.52 11.13 7.53
C GLY A 129 -12.71 10.23 7.84
N CYS A 130 -12.57 8.91 7.68
CA CYS A 130 -13.59 7.94 8.12
C CYS A 130 -13.79 7.98 9.65
N ALA A 131 -12.71 8.08 10.43
CA ALA A 131 -12.78 8.17 11.89
C ALA A 131 -13.39 9.49 12.37
N GLU A 132 -13.04 10.61 11.74
CA GLU A 132 -13.64 11.92 12.03
C GLU A 132 -15.13 11.94 11.67
N LEU A 133 -15.49 11.42 10.49
CA LEU A 133 -16.88 11.31 10.06
C LEU A 133 -17.70 10.44 11.02
N SER A 134 -17.12 9.37 11.55
CA SER A 134 -17.77 8.55 12.58
C SER A 134 -18.11 9.36 13.84
N LEU A 135 -17.21 10.24 14.30
CA LEU A 135 -17.49 11.10 15.45
C LEU A 135 -18.54 12.17 15.14
N LEU A 136 -18.53 12.74 13.93
CA LEU A 136 -19.53 13.71 13.49
C LEU A 136 -20.93 13.09 13.41
N MET A 137 -21.04 11.82 13.02
CA MET A 137 -22.30 11.09 13.05
C MET A 137 -22.79 10.81 14.48
N ASN A 138 -21.93 10.96 15.48
CA ASN A 138 -22.22 11.05 16.91
C ASN A 138 -23.26 10.05 17.46
N TRP A 139 -22.94 8.76 17.35
CA TRP A 139 -23.70 7.66 17.96
C TRP A 139 -22.92 6.91 19.07
N LEU A 140 -21.73 7.37 19.48
CA LEU A 140 -21.03 6.91 20.71
C LEU A 140 -21.09 8.00 21.80
N PRO A 141 -22.07 7.94 22.73
CA PRO A 141 -22.14 8.89 23.83
C PRO A 141 -20.92 8.73 24.75
N GLY A 142 -20.09 9.77 24.88
CA GLY A 142 -19.01 9.85 25.88
C GLY A 142 -17.59 10.15 25.35
N LEU A 143 -17.35 10.14 24.03
CA LEU A 143 -16.03 10.46 23.46
C LEU A 143 -15.97 11.93 23.01
N THR A 144 -15.56 12.84 23.91
CA THR A 144 -15.40 14.28 23.61
C THR A 144 -14.00 14.58 23.07
N LEU A 145 -13.59 13.96 21.96
CA LEU A 145 -12.36 14.36 21.27
C LEU A 145 -12.73 15.40 20.21
N SER A 146 -12.05 16.55 20.23
CA SER A 146 -12.22 17.56 19.18
C SER A 146 -11.64 17.03 17.85
N ALA A 147 -12.23 17.42 16.72
CA ALA A 147 -11.72 17.07 15.39
C ALA A 147 -10.20 17.32 15.21
N PRO A 148 -9.63 18.49 15.59
CA PRO A 148 -8.19 18.72 15.45
C PRO A 148 -7.35 17.78 16.32
N HIS A 149 -7.86 17.40 17.50
CA HIS A 149 -7.17 16.46 18.37
C HIS A 149 -7.13 15.04 17.76
N LEU A 150 -8.23 14.59 17.16
CA LEU A 150 -8.24 13.30 16.46
C LEU A 150 -7.32 13.31 15.24
N ALA A 151 -7.27 14.41 14.49
CA ALA A 151 -6.33 14.56 13.38
C ALA A 151 -4.87 14.41 13.85
N VAL A 152 -4.51 15.02 14.98
CA VAL A 152 -3.16 14.89 15.58
C VAL A 152 -2.88 13.45 15.99
N LEU A 153 -3.79 12.79 16.71
CA LEU A 153 -3.61 11.39 17.11
C LEU A 153 -3.51 10.46 15.90
N GLY A 154 -4.33 10.68 14.88
CA GLY A 154 -4.30 9.91 13.65
C GLY A 154 -2.98 10.09 12.89
N PHE A 155 -2.48 11.32 12.81
CA PHE A 155 -1.17 11.61 12.22
C PHE A 155 -0.03 10.95 13.02
N VAL A 156 -0.06 11.04 14.35
CA VAL A 156 0.92 10.36 15.23
C VAL A 156 0.88 8.86 15.02
N TRP A 157 -0.31 8.26 14.86
CA TRP A 157 -0.44 6.83 14.62
C TRP A 157 0.17 6.41 13.29
N PHE A 158 -0.13 7.16 12.24
CA PHE A 158 0.44 6.96 10.91
C PHE A 158 1.96 7.12 10.90
N ALA A 159 2.48 8.22 11.46
CA ALA A 159 3.91 8.49 11.55
C ALA A 159 4.63 7.42 12.38
N GLY A 160 4.04 6.96 13.48
CA GLY A 160 4.58 5.88 14.31
C GLY A 160 4.69 4.56 13.55
N LEU A 161 3.67 4.20 12.76
CA LEU A 161 3.73 3.01 11.89
C LEU A 161 4.76 3.15 10.78
N TRP A 162 4.82 4.31 10.13
CA TRP A 162 5.79 4.59 9.09
C TRP A 162 7.23 4.49 9.61
N MET A 163 7.54 5.15 10.73
CA MET A 163 8.88 5.13 11.30
C MET A 163 9.26 3.75 11.83
N SER A 164 8.36 3.07 12.55
CA SER A 164 8.64 1.72 13.05
C SER A 164 8.82 0.70 11.92
N SER A 165 8.08 0.86 10.81
CA SER A 165 8.29 0.09 9.58
C SER A 165 9.69 0.31 9.00
N ALA A 166 10.09 1.57 8.83
CA ALA A 166 11.39 1.93 8.28
C ALA A 166 12.53 1.41 9.16
N ILE A 167 12.38 1.48 10.49
CA ILE A 167 13.33 0.92 11.46
C ILE A 167 13.40 -0.61 11.30
N ALA A 168 12.26 -1.30 11.32
CA ALA A 168 12.24 -2.76 11.16
C ALA A 168 12.87 -3.21 9.84
N ARG A 169 12.59 -2.49 8.76
CA ARG A 169 13.21 -2.75 7.45
C ARG A 169 14.73 -2.56 7.49
N SER A 170 15.20 -1.50 8.14
CA SER A 170 16.63 -1.19 8.27
C SER A 170 17.37 -2.18 9.16
N THR A 171 16.75 -2.68 10.24
CA THR A 171 17.40 -3.62 11.17
C THR A 171 17.53 -5.01 10.59
N PHE A 172 16.55 -5.44 9.78
CA PHE A 172 16.53 -6.77 9.17
C PHE A 172 17.07 -6.80 7.73
N GLY A 173 17.78 -5.75 7.30
CA GLY A 173 18.65 -5.77 6.11
C GLY A 173 17.95 -5.56 4.75
N SER A 174 16.72 -5.06 4.72
CA SER A 174 16.02 -4.79 3.46
C SER A 174 16.29 -3.38 2.92
N ARG A 175 16.67 -3.29 1.63
CA ARG A 175 17.05 -2.05 0.93
C ARG A 175 15.93 -1.48 0.05
N GLU A 176 14.67 -1.66 0.44
CA GLU A 176 13.55 -1.00 -0.24
C GLU A 176 13.46 0.49 0.10
N ASN A 177 12.88 1.29 -0.80
CA ASN A 177 12.72 2.74 -0.59
C ASN A 177 11.62 3.03 0.44
N TRP A 178 11.70 4.22 1.05
CA TRP A 178 10.73 4.76 2.02
C TRP A 178 9.28 4.76 1.52
N SER A 179 9.08 4.71 0.20
CA SER A 179 7.76 4.61 -0.41
C SER A 179 6.99 3.38 0.00
N SER A 180 7.67 2.25 0.21
CA SER A 180 7.05 1.01 0.69
C SER A 180 6.54 1.13 2.12
N ASP A 181 7.29 1.79 3.00
CA ASP A 181 6.91 2.01 4.40
C ASP A 181 5.70 2.95 4.52
N VAL A 182 5.68 4.06 3.76
CA VAL A 182 4.56 5.01 3.73
C VAL A 182 3.28 4.34 3.22
N PHE A 183 3.40 3.55 2.15
CA PHE A 183 2.29 2.78 1.61
C PHE A 183 1.77 1.74 2.57
N LEU A 184 2.66 0.98 3.22
CA LEU A 184 2.30 -0.01 4.22
C LEU A 184 1.58 0.62 5.42
N ALA A 185 2.10 1.73 5.95
CA ALA A 185 1.51 2.44 7.08
C ALA A 185 0.09 2.92 6.74
N GLY A 186 -0.11 3.51 5.56
CA GLY A 186 -1.42 3.96 5.10
C GLY A 186 -2.41 2.82 4.90
N ALA A 187 -1.99 1.75 4.22
CA ALA A 187 -2.83 0.57 3.99
C ALA A 187 -3.23 -0.13 5.30
N ALA A 188 -2.34 -0.16 6.30
CA ALA A 188 -2.62 -0.75 7.60
C ALA A 188 -3.66 0.03 8.43
N LEU A 189 -3.89 1.30 8.12
CA LEU A 189 -4.92 2.13 8.78
C LEU A 189 -6.30 1.98 8.13
N LEU A 190 -6.39 1.53 6.87
CA LEU A 190 -7.67 1.40 6.16
C LEU A 190 -8.71 0.55 6.91
N PRO A 191 -8.39 -0.66 7.42
CA PRO A 191 -9.38 -1.47 8.13
C PRO A 191 -9.88 -0.77 9.39
N VAL A 192 -9.00 -0.04 10.09
CA VAL A 192 -9.38 0.70 11.29
C VAL A 192 -10.28 1.88 10.96
N GLY A 193 -9.95 2.67 9.93
CA GLY A 193 -10.77 3.77 9.46
C GLY A 193 -12.15 3.30 8.99
N ALA A 194 -12.21 2.26 8.16
CA ALA A 194 -13.48 1.68 7.71
C ALA A 194 -14.29 1.09 8.87
N GLY A 195 -13.63 0.39 9.80
CA GLY A 195 -14.27 -0.15 10.99
C GLY A 195 -14.79 0.94 11.94
N SER A 196 -14.14 2.10 12.01
CA SER A 196 -14.65 3.21 12.81
C SER A 196 -16.03 3.69 12.32
N LEU A 197 -16.27 3.76 11.00
CA LEU A 197 -17.61 4.09 10.48
C LEU A 197 -18.65 3.04 10.87
N LEU A 198 -18.28 1.77 10.78
CA LEU A 198 -19.16 0.66 11.16
C LEU A 198 -19.45 0.64 12.66
N SER A 199 -18.60 1.24 13.50
CA SER A 199 -18.80 1.29 14.95
C SER A 199 -20.14 1.93 15.35
N ASN A 200 -20.67 2.83 14.52
CA ASN A 200 -21.99 3.44 14.75
C ASN A 200 -23.16 2.43 14.68
N LEU A 201 -22.99 1.27 14.04
CA LEU A 201 -23.99 0.20 14.05
C LEU A 201 -24.15 -0.44 15.44
N SER A 202 -23.23 -0.19 16.37
CA SER A 202 -23.29 -0.69 17.75
C SER A 202 -24.52 -0.21 18.53
N VAL A 203 -25.17 0.86 18.09
CA VAL A 203 -26.40 1.32 18.74
C VAL A 203 -27.54 0.34 18.50
N TRP A 204 -27.58 -0.26 17.31
CA TRP A 204 -28.58 -1.24 16.93
C TRP A 204 -28.16 -2.65 17.35
N LEU A 205 -26.87 -2.95 17.28
CA LEU A 205 -26.31 -4.30 17.48
C LEU A 205 -25.78 -4.54 18.91
N GLY A 206 -25.72 -3.51 19.75
CA GLY A 206 -25.20 -3.56 21.12
C GLY A 206 -23.67 -3.45 21.25
N PRO A 207 -23.14 -3.37 22.48
CA PRO A 207 -21.70 -3.15 22.74
C PRO A 207 -20.80 -4.34 22.38
N ILE A 208 -21.35 -5.56 22.37
CA ILE A 208 -20.60 -6.77 21.94
C ILE A 208 -20.11 -6.61 20.49
N PHE A 209 -20.90 -5.96 19.65
CA PHE A 209 -20.52 -5.68 18.27
C PHE A 209 -19.23 -4.84 18.18
N LEU A 210 -19.01 -3.88 19.10
CA LEU A 210 -17.78 -3.08 19.12
C LEU A 210 -16.54 -3.95 19.41
N ILE A 211 -16.67 -4.94 20.31
CA ILE A 211 -15.58 -5.86 20.63
C ILE A 211 -15.27 -6.73 19.40
N VAL A 212 -16.29 -7.28 18.75
CA VAL A 212 -16.13 -8.09 17.53
C VAL A 212 -15.48 -7.27 16.42
N LEU A 213 -15.92 -6.03 16.21
CA LEU A 213 -15.39 -5.12 15.22
C LEU A 213 -13.94 -4.70 15.53
N ALA A 214 -13.60 -4.46 16.79
CA ALA A 214 -12.23 -4.16 17.22
C ALA A 214 -11.28 -5.34 16.93
N VAL A 215 -11.70 -6.57 17.23
CA VAL A 215 -10.93 -7.79 16.91
C VAL A 215 -10.76 -7.93 15.40
N PHE A 216 -11.84 -7.72 14.63
CA PHE A 216 -11.82 -7.80 13.17
C PHE A 216 -10.84 -6.81 12.55
N THR A 217 -10.92 -5.53 12.95
CA THR A 217 -10.04 -4.47 12.41
C THR A 217 -8.58 -4.67 12.81
N LEU A 218 -8.32 -5.13 14.04
CA LEU A 218 -6.97 -5.48 14.50
C LEU A 218 -6.40 -6.66 13.72
N ASN A 219 -7.19 -7.69 13.46
CA ASN A 219 -6.76 -8.86 12.68
C ASN A 219 -6.39 -8.46 11.24
N PHE A 220 -7.24 -7.67 10.58
CA PHE A 220 -6.94 -7.16 9.24
C PHE A 220 -5.69 -6.28 9.24
N LYS A 221 -5.50 -5.43 10.25
CA LYS A 221 -4.29 -4.61 10.40
C LYS A 221 -3.03 -5.47 10.53
N LEU A 222 -3.07 -6.50 11.38
CA LEU A 222 -1.98 -7.46 11.55
C LEU A 222 -1.66 -8.17 10.24
N LEU A 223 -2.68 -8.62 9.51
CA LEU A 223 -2.53 -9.29 8.23
C LEU A 223 -1.89 -8.36 7.19
N THR A 224 -2.32 -7.10 7.11
CA THR A 224 -1.74 -6.09 6.22
C THR A 224 -0.27 -5.84 6.55
N LEU A 225 0.06 -5.64 7.83
CA LEU A 225 1.43 -5.40 8.28
C LEU A 225 2.33 -6.61 8.02
N TYR A 226 1.87 -7.83 8.33
CA TYR A 226 2.62 -9.05 8.11
C TYR A 226 2.90 -9.30 6.63
N ASN A 227 1.87 -9.14 5.77
CA ASN A 227 2.04 -9.25 4.33
C ASN A 227 2.92 -8.14 3.77
N GLY A 228 2.84 -6.92 4.30
CA GLY A 228 3.76 -5.84 3.94
C GLY A 228 5.20 -6.15 4.29
N CYS A 229 5.46 -6.59 5.51
CA CYS A 229 6.80 -6.97 5.97
C CYS A 229 7.40 -8.09 5.10
N THR A 230 6.64 -9.14 4.84
CA THR A 230 7.13 -10.30 4.05
C THR A 230 7.18 -10.01 2.55
N GLN A 231 6.17 -9.37 1.97
CA GLN A 231 6.05 -9.19 0.53
C GLN A 231 6.63 -7.86 0.03
N LEU A 232 6.41 -6.75 0.73
CA LEU A 232 6.95 -5.44 0.31
C LEU A 232 8.40 -5.31 0.74
N HIS A 233 8.70 -5.60 2.01
CA HIS A 233 10.04 -5.42 2.56
C HIS A 233 10.92 -6.66 2.44
N ASN A 234 10.40 -7.78 1.94
CA ASN A 234 11.17 -9.02 1.77
C ASN A 234 11.84 -9.50 3.08
N LEU A 235 11.17 -9.26 4.21
CA LEU A 235 11.58 -9.79 5.50
C LEU A 235 11.28 -11.30 5.56
N SER A 236 12.12 -12.05 6.26
CA SER A 236 11.81 -13.45 6.56
C SER A 236 10.55 -13.53 7.43
N GLU A 237 9.84 -14.66 7.41
CA GLU A 237 8.66 -14.87 8.25
C GLU A 237 8.98 -14.70 9.74
N GLN A 238 10.18 -15.12 10.15
CA GLN A 238 10.68 -14.95 11.52
C GLN A 238 10.87 -13.47 11.88
N SER A 239 11.52 -12.69 11.00
CA SER A 239 11.71 -11.26 11.21
C SER A 239 10.38 -10.50 11.21
N ALA A 240 9.46 -10.85 10.30
CA ALA A 240 8.13 -10.25 10.23
C ALA A 240 7.29 -10.55 11.49
N ALA A 241 7.37 -11.78 12.02
CA ALA A 241 6.65 -12.19 13.24
C ALA A 241 7.05 -11.36 14.47
N ILE A 242 8.28 -10.84 14.52
CA ILE A 242 8.77 -9.96 15.58
C ILE A 242 8.52 -8.48 15.22
N ALA A 243 8.72 -8.09 13.96
CA ALA A 243 8.57 -6.72 13.49
C ALA A 243 7.13 -6.20 13.63
N VAL A 244 6.12 -6.99 13.23
CA VAL A 244 4.72 -6.55 13.25
C VAL A 244 4.23 -6.17 14.67
N PRO A 245 4.38 -7.02 15.72
CA PRO A 245 3.96 -6.65 17.06
C PRO A 245 4.77 -5.48 17.63
N THR A 246 6.07 -5.38 17.33
CA THR A 246 6.90 -4.24 17.77
C THR A 246 6.46 -2.94 17.11
N MET A 247 6.12 -2.94 15.82
CA MET A 247 5.52 -1.81 15.12
C MET A 247 4.19 -1.37 15.76
N LEU A 248 3.32 -2.33 16.12
CA LEU A 248 2.07 -2.03 16.81
C LEU A 248 2.29 -1.44 18.20
N LEU A 249 3.24 -1.99 18.97
CA LEU A 249 3.58 -1.49 20.31
C LEU A 249 4.14 -0.07 20.25
N ILE A 250 5.08 0.21 19.34
CA ILE A 250 5.68 1.54 19.19
C ILE A 250 4.61 2.54 18.74
N SER A 251 3.88 2.22 17.66
CA SER A 251 2.89 3.14 17.11
C SER A 251 1.71 3.38 18.06
N GLY A 252 1.22 2.34 18.76
CA GLY A 252 0.16 2.47 19.76
C GLY A 252 0.62 3.21 21.02
N GLY A 253 1.85 2.95 21.48
CA GLY A 253 2.45 3.65 22.61
C GLY A 253 2.63 5.15 22.34
N LEU A 254 3.06 5.52 21.13
CA LEU A 254 3.15 6.93 20.72
C LEU A 254 1.80 7.64 20.74
N VAL A 255 0.73 6.99 20.28
CA VAL A 255 -0.63 7.54 20.34
C VAL A 255 -1.09 7.71 21.79
N ALA A 256 -0.85 6.71 22.64
CA ALA A 256 -1.19 6.78 24.06
C ALA A 256 -0.44 7.92 24.78
N PHE A 257 0.84 8.10 24.48
CA PHE A 257 1.64 9.20 25.01
C PHE A 257 1.14 10.56 24.51
N ALA A 258 0.85 10.69 23.22
CA ALA A 258 0.29 11.92 22.65
C ALA A 258 -1.08 12.28 23.26
N GLN A 259 -1.91 11.27 23.54
CA GLN A 259 -3.19 11.46 24.23
C GLN A 259 -2.98 11.97 25.66
N GLN A 260 -2.04 11.39 26.42
CA GLN A 260 -1.74 11.84 27.78
C GLN A 260 -1.18 13.26 27.80
N ALA A 261 -0.26 13.57 26.88
CA ALA A 261 0.34 14.90 26.76
C ALA A 261 -0.67 15.99 26.41
N TRP A 262 -1.78 15.66 25.75
CA TRP A 262 -2.85 16.62 25.45
C TRP A 262 -3.78 16.88 26.64
N LEU A 263 -3.90 15.92 27.56
CA LEU A 263 -4.76 16.03 28.75
C LEU A 263 -4.10 16.81 29.90
N HIS A 264 -2.80 17.10 29.80
CA HIS A 264 -1.98 17.80 30.80
C HIS A 264 -1.52 19.17 30.30
#